data_AF-A0A6J7Q2J3-F1
#
_entry.id   AF-A0A6J7Q2J3-F1
#
_cell.length_a   1.000
_cell.length_b   1.000
_cell.length_c   1.000
_cell.angle_alpha   90.00
_cell.angle_beta   90.00
_cell.angle_gamma   90.00
#
_symmetry.space_group_name_H-M   'P 1'
#
loop_
_entity.id
_entity.type
_entity.pdbx_description
1 polymer ?
#
loop_
_entity_poly.entity_id
_entity_poly.type
_entity_poly.pdbx_seq_one_letter_code
_entity_poly.pdbx_strand_id
1 'polypeptide(L)'
;MNSHFWWYLSRSAGTVAWFLVLASCAWGILLVTRLFRGYDRPAWLLDLHKWFGTLLLAATVLHLVALVGDNYSHFGPKELLIPFSSSWHPRGVALGVLAMYMIAAIQITSWAMKKLPKKLWRAVHLSSYVAFILVTWHAITTGTDMTSRLYGALTIMMVTLAAALGAARLVTLRTPTKSPRLTQIPAPSTTKEEDIVSN
;
A
#
# COMPACT_ATOMS: atom_id res chain seq x y z
N MET A 1 10.73 33.36 -12.62
CA MET A 1 10.36 32.26 -11.69
C MET A 1 11.40 32.23 -10.59
N ASN A 2 11.00 32.03 -9.32
CA ASN A 2 11.94 31.97 -8.20
C ASN A 2 12.98 30.87 -8.45
N SER A 3 14.27 31.16 -8.29
CA SER A 3 15.37 30.20 -8.50
C SER A 3 15.21 28.93 -7.67
N HIS A 4 14.53 29.02 -6.53
CA HIS A 4 14.31 27.91 -5.61
C HIS A 4 12.98 27.17 -5.81
N PHE A 5 12.14 27.58 -6.78
CA PHE A 5 10.82 26.98 -6.98
C PHE A 5 10.90 25.48 -7.25
N TRP A 6 11.75 25.08 -8.20
CA TRP A 6 11.92 23.68 -8.59
C TRP A 6 12.51 22.84 -7.46
N TRP A 7 13.45 23.40 -6.71
CA TRP A 7 14.02 22.79 -5.51
C TRP A 7 12.94 22.47 -4.47
N TYR A 8 12.13 23.45 -4.07
CA TYR A 8 11.04 23.24 -3.10
C TYR A 8 9.98 22.27 -3.63
N LEU A 9 9.67 22.35 -4.93
CA LEU A 9 8.68 21.49 -5.56
C LEU A 9 9.14 20.03 -5.58
N SER A 10 10.40 19.76 -5.95
CA SER A 10 10.93 18.40 -5.99
C SER A 10 10.96 17.77 -4.59
N ARG A 11 11.41 18.50 -3.56
CA ARG A 11 11.43 18.03 -2.16
C ARG A 11 10.03 17.77 -1.61
N SER A 12 9.09 18.69 -1.87
CA SER A 12 7.71 18.57 -1.41
C SER A 12 6.99 17.41 -2.09
N ALA A 13 7.11 17.29 -3.42
CA ALA A 13 6.50 16.20 -4.19
C ALA A 13 7.05 14.81 -3.77
N GLY A 14 8.37 14.69 -3.56
CA GLY A 14 8.98 13.46 -3.06
C GLY A 14 8.51 13.08 -1.65
N THR A 15 8.39 14.07 -0.76
CA THR A 15 7.84 13.89 0.58
C THR A 15 6.39 13.42 0.54
N VAL A 16 5.55 14.06 -0.27
CA VAL A 16 4.14 13.69 -0.43
C VAL A 16 4.01 12.28 -1.01
N ALA A 17 4.82 11.92 -2.01
CA ALA A 17 4.85 10.57 -2.56
C ALA A 17 5.20 9.53 -1.50
N TRP A 18 6.22 9.79 -0.66
CA TRP A 18 6.60 8.89 0.44
C TRP A 18 5.45 8.69 1.45
N PHE A 19 4.74 9.75 1.84
CA PHE A 19 3.56 9.63 2.71
C PHE A 19 2.41 8.87 2.04
N LEU A 20 2.18 9.07 0.75
CA LEU A 20 1.11 8.41 0.02
C LEU A 20 1.34 6.90 -0.12
N VAL A 21 2.58 6.45 -0.36
CA VAL A 21 2.88 5.01 -0.42
C VAL A 21 2.69 4.34 0.95
N LEU A 22 3.09 5.03 2.03
CA LEU A 22 2.89 4.56 3.40
C LEU A 22 1.40 4.48 3.76
N ALA A 23 0.66 5.56 3.48
CA ALA A 23 -0.79 5.62 3.72
C ALA A 23 -1.51 4.54 2.91
N SER A 24 -1.16 4.35 1.63
CA SER A 24 -1.75 3.32 0.78
C SER A 24 -1.52 1.91 1.33
N CYS A 25 -0.32 1.60 1.80
CA CYS A 25 0.00 0.30 2.42
C CYS A 25 -0.77 0.08 3.72
N ALA A 26 -0.74 1.05 4.64
CA ALA A 26 -1.48 0.96 5.91
C ALA A 26 -2.99 0.81 5.68
N TRP A 27 -3.53 1.56 4.72
CA TRP A 27 -4.93 1.50 4.34
C TRP A 27 -5.32 0.17 3.67
N GLY A 28 -4.44 -0.37 2.84
CA GLY A 28 -4.61 -1.71 2.24
C GLY A 28 -4.66 -2.82 3.29
N ILE A 29 -3.81 -2.75 4.31
CA ILE A 29 -3.85 -3.67 5.46
C ILE A 29 -5.20 -3.51 6.19
N LEU A 30 -5.61 -2.28 6.51
CA LEU A 30 -6.88 -1.99 7.18
C LEU A 30 -8.09 -2.57 6.43
N LEU A 31 -8.09 -2.45 5.10
CA LEU A 31 -9.14 -2.96 4.23
C LEU A 31 -9.27 -4.49 4.29
N VAL A 32 -8.15 -5.20 4.39
CA VAL A 32 -8.13 -6.68 4.47
C VAL A 32 -8.40 -7.19 5.89
N THR A 33 -7.91 -6.50 6.93
CA THR A 33 -8.14 -6.90 8.33
C THR A 33 -9.57 -6.70 8.77
N ARG A 34 -10.28 -5.72 8.17
CA ARG A 34 -11.62 -5.29 8.56
C ARG A 34 -11.75 -5.06 10.07
N LEU A 35 -10.80 -4.32 10.64
CA LEU A 35 -10.71 -4.06 12.08
C LEU A 35 -11.98 -3.41 12.65
N PHE A 36 -12.71 -2.63 11.85
CA PHE A 36 -13.94 -1.93 12.24
C PHE A 36 -15.21 -2.59 11.70
N ARG A 37 -15.24 -3.93 11.60
CA ARG A 37 -16.40 -4.69 11.12
C ARG A 37 -17.70 -4.22 11.78
N GLY A 38 -18.59 -3.62 11.00
CA GLY A 38 -19.91 -3.12 11.44
C GLY A 38 -20.05 -1.59 11.43
N TYR A 39 -18.94 -0.86 11.50
CA TYR A 39 -18.87 0.60 11.30
C TYR A 39 -18.11 0.96 10.01
N ASP A 40 -17.42 0.00 9.40
CA ASP A 40 -16.68 0.14 8.16
C ASP A 40 -17.61 0.19 6.93
N ARG A 41 -17.38 1.14 6.01
CA ARG A 41 -17.98 1.15 4.66
C ARG A 41 -16.96 0.64 3.65
N PRO A 42 -16.99 -0.64 3.24
CA PRO A 42 -15.93 -1.25 2.43
C PRO A 42 -15.74 -0.56 1.07
N ALA A 43 -16.83 -0.03 0.49
CA ALA A 43 -16.77 0.69 -0.77
C ALA A 43 -15.94 1.98 -0.65
N TRP A 44 -16.13 2.76 0.42
CA TRP A 44 -15.39 4.00 0.65
C TRP A 44 -13.92 3.73 0.99
N LEU A 45 -13.64 2.71 1.81
CA LEU A 45 -12.27 2.26 2.11
C LEU A 45 -11.52 1.89 0.83
N LEU A 46 -12.16 1.13 -0.06
CA LEU A 46 -11.59 0.75 -1.34
C LEU A 46 -11.40 1.95 -2.27
N ASP A 47 -12.34 2.88 -2.28
CA ASP A 47 -12.24 4.08 -3.10
C ASP A 47 -11.06 4.95 -2.66
N LEU A 48 -10.91 5.18 -1.35
CA LEU A 48 -9.78 5.95 -0.82
C LEU A 48 -8.43 5.26 -1.09
N HIS A 49 -8.36 3.93 -1.03
CA HIS A 49 -7.15 3.19 -1.42
C HIS A 49 -6.75 3.46 -2.89
N LYS A 50 -7.73 3.49 -3.81
CA LYS A 50 -7.49 3.78 -5.22
C LYS A 50 -7.02 5.23 -5.43
N TRP A 51 -7.60 6.16 -4.67
CA TRP A 51 -7.17 7.56 -4.66
C TRP A 51 -5.72 7.70 -4.20
N PHE A 52 -5.31 7.03 -3.11
CA PHE A 52 -3.91 7.04 -2.68
C PHE A 52 -2.95 6.50 -3.75
N GLY A 53 -3.30 5.40 -4.42
CA GLY A 53 -2.47 4.86 -5.51
C GLY A 53 -2.32 5.84 -6.67
N THR A 54 -3.41 6.49 -7.08
CA THR A 54 -3.41 7.45 -8.18
C THR A 54 -2.63 8.72 -7.82
N LEU A 55 -2.83 9.25 -6.62
CA LEU A 55 -2.09 10.40 -6.10
C LEU A 55 -0.60 10.09 -5.93
N LEU A 56 -0.25 8.87 -5.50
CA LEU A 56 1.15 8.43 -5.39
C LEU A 56 1.83 8.49 -6.76
N LEU A 57 1.19 7.96 -7.80
CA LEU A 57 1.73 8.00 -9.16
C LEU A 57 1.86 9.46 -9.65
N ALA A 58 0.85 10.29 -9.42
CA ALA A 58 0.87 11.70 -9.80
C ALA A 58 1.98 12.49 -9.07
N ALA A 59 2.14 12.29 -7.76
CA ALA A 59 3.20 12.91 -6.97
C ALA A 59 4.59 12.43 -7.41
N THR A 60 4.72 11.16 -7.80
CA THR A 60 5.96 10.61 -8.37
C THR A 60 6.30 11.31 -9.69
N VAL A 61 5.34 11.43 -10.61
CA VAL A 61 5.55 12.14 -11.88
C VAL A 61 5.92 13.60 -11.63
N LEU A 62 5.22 14.28 -10.72
CA LEU A 62 5.53 15.67 -10.36
C LEU A 62 6.95 15.81 -9.78
N HIS A 63 7.37 14.86 -8.95
CA HIS A 63 8.73 14.81 -8.42
C HIS A 63 9.78 14.70 -9.53
N LEU A 64 9.59 13.81 -10.51
CA LEU A 64 10.51 13.66 -11.65
C LEU A 64 10.56 14.90 -12.53
N VAL A 65 9.39 15.50 -12.85
CA VAL A 65 9.31 16.74 -13.62
C VAL A 65 10.04 17.87 -12.89
N ALA A 66 9.88 17.96 -11.58
CA ALA A 66 10.56 18.95 -10.78
C ALA A 66 12.07 18.72 -10.71
N LEU A 67 12.56 17.47 -10.67
CA LEU A 67 13.99 17.14 -10.74
C LEU A 67 14.62 17.59 -12.05
N VAL A 68 13.94 17.38 -13.19
CA VAL A 68 14.39 17.86 -14.50
C VAL A 68 14.41 19.38 -14.55
N GLY A 69 13.39 20.04 -13.98
CA GLY A 69 13.30 21.50 -13.93
C GLY A 69 14.32 22.16 -13.01
N ASP A 70 14.67 21.51 -11.88
CA ASP A 70 15.66 22.01 -10.92
C ASP A 70 17.08 21.96 -11.49
N ASN A 71 17.37 20.96 -12.35
CA ASN A 71 18.63 20.77 -13.04
C ASN A 71 19.88 20.81 -12.13
N TYR A 72 19.71 20.60 -10.83
CA TYR A 72 20.78 20.71 -9.83
C TYR A 72 21.94 19.72 -10.04
N SER A 73 21.67 18.58 -10.69
CA SER A 73 22.68 17.56 -10.97
C SER A 73 22.63 17.05 -12.42
N HIS A 74 22.15 17.85 -13.37
CA HIS A 74 22.00 17.45 -14.78
C HIS A 74 21.16 16.16 -14.94
N PHE A 75 20.02 16.09 -14.23
CA PHE A 75 19.11 14.95 -14.35
C PHE A 75 18.44 14.95 -15.72
N GLY A 76 18.86 14.04 -16.59
CA GLY A 76 18.24 13.77 -17.88
C GLY A 76 17.41 12.47 -17.88
N PRO A 77 16.84 12.09 -19.03
CA PRO A 77 16.07 10.84 -19.16
C PRO A 77 16.87 9.59 -18.78
N LYS A 78 18.19 9.62 -18.97
CA LYS A 78 19.08 8.49 -18.67
C LYS A 78 19.16 8.24 -17.17
N GLU A 79 19.32 9.29 -16.37
CA GLU A 79 19.43 9.22 -14.92
C GLU A 79 18.10 8.84 -14.25
N LEU A 80 16.97 9.17 -14.90
CA LEU A 80 15.62 8.87 -14.40
C LEU A 80 15.15 7.45 -14.73
N LEU A 81 15.67 6.85 -15.80
CA LEU A 81 15.21 5.54 -16.29
C LEU A 81 16.25 4.43 -16.06
N ILE A 82 17.55 4.75 -16.01
CA ILE A 82 18.59 3.73 -15.87
C ILE A 82 19.13 3.76 -14.44
N PRO A 83 18.91 2.68 -13.65
CA PRO A 83 19.51 2.56 -12.33
C PRO A 83 21.04 2.73 -12.40
N PHE A 84 21.61 3.40 -11.40
CA PHE A 84 23.05 3.69 -11.28
C PHE A 84 23.64 4.64 -12.33
N SER A 85 22.84 5.26 -13.21
CA SER A 85 23.36 6.22 -14.20
C SER A 85 23.65 7.61 -13.61
N SER A 86 23.07 7.95 -12.45
CA SER A 86 23.31 9.24 -11.78
C SER A 86 24.69 9.31 -11.14
N SER A 87 25.41 10.42 -11.32
CA SER A 87 26.65 10.73 -10.59
C SER A 87 26.38 11.17 -9.15
N TRP A 88 25.17 11.68 -8.87
CA TRP A 88 24.73 12.09 -7.54
C TRP A 88 24.01 10.93 -6.84
N HIS A 89 24.52 10.52 -5.66
CA HIS A 89 24.03 9.39 -4.86
C HIS A 89 23.57 8.16 -5.69
N PRO A 90 24.46 7.53 -6.49
CA PRO A 90 24.07 6.55 -7.52
C PRO A 90 23.20 5.40 -6.99
N ARG A 91 23.55 4.89 -5.79
CA ARG A 91 22.80 3.81 -5.12
C ARG A 91 21.42 4.26 -4.65
N GLY A 92 21.33 5.45 -4.06
CA GLY A 92 20.05 6.00 -3.59
C GLY A 92 19.10 6.29 -4.75
N VAL A 93 19.61 6.89 -5.84
CA VAL A 93 18.83 7.15 -7.05
C VAL A 93 18.38 5.84 -7.72
N ALA A 94 19.24 4.82 -7.81
CA ALA A 94 18.89 3.52 -8.37
C ALA A 94 17.67 2.88 -7.68
N LEU A 95 17.57 3.00 -6.36
CA LEU A 95 16.43 2.51 -5.59
C LEU A 95 15.14 3.28 -5.92
N GLY A 96 15.24 4.60 -6.13
CA GLY A 96 14.12 5.43 -6.58
C GLY A 96 13.61 5.03 -7.95
N VAL A 97 14.51 4.77 -8.91
CA VAL A 97 14.16 4.29 -10.26
C VAL A 97 13.47 2.93 -10.20
N LEU A 98 14.01 1.98 -9.42
CA LEU A 98 13.38 0.67 -9.25
C LEU A 98 12.00 0.79 -8.60
N ALA A 99 11.87 1.59 -7.55
CA ALA A 99 10.60 1.85 -6.88
C ALA A 99 9.56 2.48 -7.81
N MET A 100 9.96 3.45 -8.63
CA MET A 100 9.11 4.07 -9.65
C MET A 100 8.54 3.01 -10.60
N TYR A 101 9.37 2.08 -11.09
CA TYR A 101 8.90 0.98 -11.94
C TYR A 101 7.90 0.07 -11.23
N MET A 102 8.15 -0.25 -9.96
CA MET A 102 7.21 -1.06 -9.18
C MET A 102 5.88 -0.32 -8.97
N ILE A 103 5.91 0.96 -8.59
CA ILE A 103 4.70 1.79 -8.41
C ILE A 103 3.90 1.84 -9.71
N ALA A 104 4.55 2.11 -10.84
CA ALA A 104 3.90 2.14 -12.14
C ALA A 104 3.28 0.78 -12.51
N ALA A 105 4.02 -0.31 -12.34
CA ALA A 105 3.52 -1.66 -12.60
C ALA A 105 2.33 -2.03 -11.70
N ILE A 106 2.40 -1.72 -10.40
CA ILE A 106 1.30 -1.94 -9.45
C ILE A 106 0.07 -1.12 -9.85
N GLN A 107 0.25 0.15 -10.22
CA GLN A 107 -0.87 1.02 -10.58
C GLN A 107 -1.55 0.57 -11.87
N ILE A 108 -0.76 0.29 -12.92
CA ILE A 108 -1.26 -0.17 -14.22
C ILE A 108 -1.99 -1.51 -14.06
N THR A 109 -1.39 -2.47 -13.36
CA THR A 109 -2.02 -3.78 -13.14
C THR A 109 -3.27 -3.68 -12.27
N SER A 110 -3.34 -2.72 -11.34
CA SER A 110 -4.52 -2.48 -10.51
C SER A 110 -5.68 -1.86 -11.30
N TRP A 111 -5.40 -0.94 -12.23
CA TRP A 111 -6.42 -0.44 -13.17
C TRP A 111 -6.88 -1.54 -14.14
N ALA A 112 -5.97 -2.40 -14.58
CA ALA A 112 -6.27 -3.52 -15.46
C ALA A 112 -6.75 -4.79 -14.73
N MET A 113 -7.01 -4.73 -13.41
CA MET A 113 -7.27 -5.91 -12.56
C MET A 113 -8.39 -6.82 -13.10
N LYS A 114 -9.44 -6.25 -13.71
CA LYS A 114 -10.55 -7.02 -14.28
C LYS A 114 -10.17 -7.86 -15.51
N LYS A 115 -9.06 -7.54 -16.17
CA LYS A 115 -8.55 -8.21 -17.38
C LYS A 115 -7.39 -9.18 -17.09
N LEU A 116 -6.91 -9.25 -15.84
CA LEU A 116 -5.72 -10.03 -15.47
C LEU A 116 -6.09 -11.26 -14.64
N PRO A 117 -5.30 -12.35 -14.71
CA PRO A 117 -5.43 -13.46 -13.78
C PRO A 117 -5.25 -12.99 -12.34
N LYS A 118 -6.17 -13.37 -11.44
CA LYS A 118 -6.16 -12.94 -10.03
C LYS A 118 -4.83 -13.23 -9.31
N LYS A 119 -4.16 -14.35 -9.65
CA LYS A 119 -2.86 -14.73 -9.08
C LYS A 119 -1.75 -13.73 -9.47
N LEU A 120 -1.70 -13.35 -10.74
CA LEU A 120 -0.71 -12.40 -11.26
C LEU A 120 -0.92 -11.02 -10.65
N TRP A 121 -2.15 -10.50 -10.70
CA TRP A 121 -2.48 -9.22 -10.08
C TRP A 121 -2.08 -9.20 -8.60
N ARG A 122 -2.41 -10.27 -7.85
CA ARG A 122 -2.08 -10.33 -6.43
C ARG A 122 -0.57 -10.37 -6.18
N ALA A 123 0.20 -11.10 -7.00
CA ALA A 123 1.65 -11.14 -6.87
C ALA A 123 2.28 -9.75 -7.12
N VAL A 124 1.87 -9.07 -8.20
CA VAL A 124 2.34 -7.71 -8.50
C VAL A 124 1.90 -6.74 -7.42
N HIS A 125 0.64 -6.78 -6.99
CA HIS A 125 0.13 -5.88 -5.96
C HIS A 125 0.83 -6.09 -4.62
N LEU A 126 1.23 -7.32 -4.26
CA LEU A 126 1.99 -7.60 -3.04
C LEU A 126 3.41 -7.01 -3.08
N SER A 127 3.95 -6.78 -4.27
CA SER A 127 5.25 -6.09 -4.42
C SER A 127 5.22 -4.63 -3.94
N SER A 128 4.03 -4.07 -3.64
CA SER A 128 3.87 -2.75 -3.01
C SER A 128 4.63 -2.63 -1.68
N TYR A 129 4.75 -3.70 -0.90
CA TYR A 129 5.54 -3.68 0.34
C TYR A 129 7.04 -3.52 0.06
N VAL A 130 7.53 -4.13 -1.02
CA VAL A 130 8.93 -3.96 -1.46
C VAL A 130 9.12 -2.55 -2.01
N ALA A 131 8.18 -2.05 -2.81
CA ALA A 131 8.22 -0.66 -3.29
C ALA A 131 8.27 0.33 -2.13
N PHE A 132 7.47 0.15 -1.08
CA PHE A 132 7.52 0.98 0.13
C PHE A 132 8.91 0.98 0.79
N ILE A 133 9.55 -0.18 0.93
CA ILE A 133 10.91 -0.29 1.48
C ILE A 133 11.91 0.46 0.60
N LEU A 134 11.85 0.27 -0.72
CA LEU A 134 12.74 0.94 -1.66
C LEU A 134 12.56 2.47 -1.65
N VAL A 135 11.32 2.96 -1.65
CA VAL A 135 11.02 4.40 -1.54
C VAL A 135 11.53 4.98 -0.23
N THR A 136 11.39 4.24 0.88
CA THR A 136 11.90 4.67 2.18
C THR A 136 13.42 4.73 2.20
N TRP A 137 14.09 3.71 1.65
CA TRP A 137 15.55 3.70 1.60
C TRP A 137 16.10 4.76 0.64
N HIS A 138 15.43 4.97 -0.49
CA HIS A 138 15.70 6.10 -1.39
C HIS A 138 15.64 7.41 -0.62
N ALA A 139 14.51 7.69 0.07
CA ALA A 139 14.32 8.91 0.84
C ALA A 139 15.40 9.12 1.93
N ILE A 140 15.79 8.06 2.65
CA ILE A 140 16.81 8.14 3.71
C ILE A 140 18.20 8.42 3.12
N THR A 141 18.51 7.83 1.96
CA THR A 141 19.86 7.93 1.36
C THR A 141 20.06 9.16 0.49
N THR A 142 18.99 9.79 0.01
CA THR A 142 19.06 10.97 -0.87
C THR A 142 18.42 12.23 -0.28
N GLY A 143 17.55 12.09 0.73
CA GLY A 143 16.78 13.20 1.31
C GLY A 143 17.41 13.76 2.58
N THR A 144 17.58 15.09 2.62
CA THR A 144 18.04 15.79 3.85
C THR A 144 16.88 16.16 4.79
N ASP A 145 15.64 16.18 4.28
CA ASP A 145 14.45 16.67 5.00
C ASP A 145 13.90 15.68 6.04
N MET A 146 14.35 14.42 5.99
CA MET A 146 13.99 13.38 6.97
C MET A 146 14.55 13.64 8.37
N THR A 147 15.42 14.63 8.54
CA THR A 147 15.97 15.05 9.84
C THR A 147 15.01 15.92 10.66
N SER A 148 13.91 16.41 10.06
CA SER A 148 12.93 17.20 10.81
C SER A 148 12.13 16.35 11.79
N ARG A 149 11.98 16.83 13.03
CA ARG A 149 11.28 16.09 14.12
C ARG A 149 9.84 15.72 13.75
N LEU A 150 9.15 16.60 13.03
CA LEU A 150 7.76 16.36 12.59
C LEU A 150 7.68 15.20 11.59
N TYR A 151 8.62 15.13 10.64
CA TYR A 151 8.70 14.05 9.66
C TYR A 151 9.01 12.71 10.35
N GLY A 152 9.97 12.70 11.28
CA GLY A 152 10.28 11.53 12.10
C GLY A 152 9.09 11.04 12.92
N ALA A 153 8.36 11.94 13.56
CA ALA A 153 7.18 11.60 14.37
C ALA A 153 6.04 11.00 13.53
N LEU A 154 5.71 11.61 12.39
CA LEU A 154 4.68 11.09 11.49
C LEU A 154 5.08 9.73 10.89
N THR A 155 6.36 9.56 10.57
CA THR A 155 6.93 8.29 10.10
C THR A 155 6.76 7.19 11.15
N ILE A 156 7.20 7.44 12.38
CA ILE A 156 7.10 6.50 13.49
C ILE A 156 5.63 6.15 13.75
N MET A 157 4.73 7.15 13.79
CA MET A 157 3.30 6.92 14.01
C MET A 157 2.68 6.03 12.93
N MET A 158 2.97 6.29 11.66
CA MET A 158 2.39 5.53 10.56
C MET A 158 2.99 4.11 10.43
N VAL A 159 4.30 3.96 10.67
CA VAL A 159 4.96 2.64 10.69
C VAL A 159 4.47 1.82 11.89
N THR A 160 4.35 2.41 13.08
CA THR A 160 3.81 1.72 14.26
C THR A 160 2.36 1.35 14.07
N LEU A 161 1.54 2.21 13.46
CA LEU A 161 0.16 1.87 13.11
C LEU A 161 0.11 0.71 12.11
N ALA A 162 0.90 0.73 11.04
CA ALA A 162 0.96 -0.36 10.07
C ALA A 162 1.43 -1.68 10.71
N ALA A 163 2.45 -1.63 11.56
CA ALA A 163 2.96 -2.79 12.30
C ALA A 163 1.92 -3.35 13.29
N ALA A 164 1.23 -2.48 14.03
CA ALA A 164 0.16 -2.87 14.96
C ALA A 164 -1.01 -3.53 14.22
N LEU A 165 -1.42 -2.98 13.07
CA LEU A 165 -2.45 -3.56 12.22
C LEU A 165 -2.02 -4.93 11.65
N GLY A 166 -0.76 -5.06 11.22
CA GLY A 166 -0.18 -6.33 10.80
C GLY A 166 -0.14 -7.38 11.90
N ALA A 167 0.26 -6.99 13.12
CA ALA A 167 0.28 -7.87 14.29
C ALA A 167 -1.14 -8.31 14.70
N ALA A 168 -2.11 -7.40 14.73
CA ALA A 168 -3.52 -7.71 15.00
C ALA A 168 -4.06 -8.73 13.97
N ARG A 169 -3.62 -8.67 12.71
CA ARG A 169 -3.97 -9.66 11.69
C ARG A 169 -3.41 -11.05 12.00
N LEU A 170 -2.15 -11.14 12.39
CA LEU A 170 -1.51 -12.41 12.76
C LEU A 170 -2.23 -13.07 13.94
N VAL A 171 -2.69 -12.29 14.91
CA VAL A 171 -3.46 -12.78 16.06
C VAL A 171 -4.85 -13.25 15.64
N THR A 172 -5.59 -12.46 14.84
CA THR A 172 -6.95 -12.83 14.38
C THR A 172 -6.98 -14.02 13.42
N LEU A 173 -5.90 -14.28 12.68
CA LEU A 173 -5.74 -15.50 11.87
C LEU A 173 -5.50 -16.76 12.71
N ARG A 174 -4.99 -16.60 13.93
CA ARG A 174 -4.67 -17.71 14.85
C ARG A 174 -5.83 -18.06 15.78
N THR A 175 -6.83 -17.21 15.95
CA THR A 175 -8.03 -17.52 16.73
C THR A 175 -8.94 -18.45 15.92
N PRO A 176 -9.07 -19.74 16.26
CA PRO A 176 -10.02 -20.62 15.60
C PRO A 176 -11.41 -20.10 15.95
N THR A 177 -12.20 -19.72 14.96
CA THR A 177 -13.61 -19.44 15.16
C THR A 177 -14.23 -20.72 15.72
N LYS A 178 -14.64 -20.73 16.98
CA LYS A 178 -15.53 -21.79 17.48
C LYS A 178 -16.79 -21.70 16.63
N SER A 179 -16.96 -22.63 15.69
CA SER A 179 -18.23 -22.79 14.98
C SER A 179 -19.30 -22.90 16.06
N PRO A 180 -20.37 -22.07 16.03
CA PRO A 180 -21.54 -22.34 16.83
C PRO A 180 -21.93 -23.77 16.47
N ARG A 181 -21.81 -24.69 17.43
CA ARG A 181 -22.35 -26.03 17.29
C ARG A 181 -23.83 -25.79 17.09
N LEU A 182 -24.29 -25.81 15.84
CA LEU A 182 -25.69 -25.83 15.50
C LEU A 182 -26.24 -26.94 16.38
N THR A 183 -27.04 -26.56 17.37
CA THR A 183 -27.77 -27.49 18.20
C THR A 183 -28.43 -28.43 17.21
N GLN A 184 -27.97 -29.69 17.18
CA GLN A 184 -28.61 -30.72 16.36
C GLN A 184 -30.09 -30.62 16.72
N ILE A 185 -30.91 -30.12 15.79
CA ILE A 185 -32.35 -30.25 15.90
C ILE A 185 -32.53 -31.78 15.95
N PRO A 186 -33.03 -32.34 17.07
CA PRO A 186 -33.27 -33.76 17.15
C PRO A 186 -34.13 -34.15 15.96
N ALA A 187 -33.71 -35.16 15.20
CA ALA A 187 -34.52 -35.67 14.10
C ALA A 187 -35.92 -35.98 14.66
N PRO A 188 -37.00 -35.63 13.94
CA PRO A 188 -38.34 -35.95 14.39
C PRO A 188 -38.41 -37.45 14.65
N SER A 189 -38.75 -37.81 15.90
CA SER A 189 -38.99 -39.19 16.26
C SER A 189 -40.12 -39.69 15.38
N THR A 190 -39.83 -40.67 14.54
CA THR A 190 -40.86 -41.43 13.84
C THR A 190 -41.67 -42.16 14.91
N THR A 191 -42.76 -41.55 15.35
CA THR A 191 -43.81 -42.24 16.09
C THR A 191 -44.29 -43.36 15.19
N LYS A 192 -44.07 -44.60 15.62
CA LYS A 192 -44.64 -45.78 14.98
C LYS A 192 -46.15 -45.64 14.96
N GLU A 193 -46.69 -45.46 13.78
CA GLU A 193 -48.12 -45.43 13.47
C GLU A 193 -48.65 -46.87 13.28
N GLU A 194 -48.14 -47.84 14.04
CA GLU A 194 -48.43 -49.27 13.88
C GLU A 194 -49.49 -49.81 14.87
N ASP A 195 -49.96 -49.04 15.85
CA ASP A 195 -50.88 -49.54 16.89
C ASP A 195 -52.38 -49.22 16.66
N ILE A 196 -52.80 -48.76 15.47
CA ILE A 196 -54.21 -48.39 15.20
C ILE A 196 -55.03 -49.49 14.49
N VAL A 197 -54.42 -50.63 14.10
CA VAL A 197 -55.14 -51.71 13.39
C VAL A 197 -55.02 -53.05 14.11
N SER A 198 -55.42 -53.08 15.39
CA SER A 198 -55.79 -54.34 16.06
C SER A 198 -56.59 -54.08 17.33
N ASN A 199 -57.88 -53.77 17.19
CA ASN A 199 -58.93 -54.20 18.12
C ASN A 199 -60.32 -54.00 17.51
#